data_AF-G9ZW01-F1
#
_entry.id   AF-G9ZW01-F1
#
_cell.length_a   1.000
_cell.length_b   1.000
_cell.length_c   1.000
_cell.angle_alpha   90.00
_cell.angle_beta   90.00
_cell.angle_gamma   90.00
#
_symmetry.space_group_name_H-M   'P 1'
#
loop_
_entity.id
_entity.type
_entity.pdbx_description
1 polymer ?
#
loop_
_entity_poly.entity_id
_entity_poly.type
_entity_poly.pdbx_seq_one_letter_code
_entity_poly.pdbx_strand_id
1 'polypeptide(L)' 'MTTLPQPAILARIEEMDTTLAVATALAAAGRWLDLEGLEEEMTRLCGAVLMLPQADGRALRPAMAGLLARLEGLAAALPR' A
#
# COMPACT_ATOMS: atom_id res chain seq x y z
N MET A 1 -15.50 4.18 -14.78
CA MET A 1 -14.63 4.00 -13.59
C MET A 1 -15.03 5.07 -12.59
N THR A 2 -15.53 4.69 -11.42
CA THR A 2 -15.94 5.63 -10.37
C THR A 2 -14.71 6.15 -9.64
N THR A 3 -14.47 7.45 -9.67
CA THR A 3 -13.38 8.10 -8.92
C THR A 3 -13.68 8.01 -7.42
N LEU A 4 -12.76 7.48 -6.63
CA LEU A 4 -12.89 7.46 -5.18
C LEU A 4 -12.58 8.85 -4.61
N PRO A 5 -13.29 9.31 -3.56
CA PRO A 5 -12.95 10.55 -2.88
C PRO A 5 -11.64 10.38 -2.11
N GLN A 6 -10.86 11.46 -1.96
CA GLN A 6 -9.54 11.44 -1.29
C GLN A 6 -9.56 10.75 0.08
N PRO A 7 -10.53 10.98 0.99
CA PRO A 7 -10.57 10.29 2.28
C PRO A 7 -10.71 8.76 2.16
N ALA A 8 -11.44 8.27 1.15
CA ALA A 8 -11.57 6.83 0.92
C ALA A 8 -10.26 6.22 0.41
N ILE A 9 -9.50 6.96 -0.39
CA ILE A 9 -8.17 6.55 -0.84
C ILE A 9 -7.20 6.52 0.35
N LEU A 10 -7.25 7.51 1.24
CA LEU A 10 -6.43 7.52 2.46
C LEU A 10 -6.73 6.31 3.35
N ALA A 11 -8.01 6.00 3.59
CA ALA A 11 -8.39 4.82 4.36
C ALA A 11 -7.87 3.51 3.73
N ARG A 12 -7.88 3.41 2.40
CA ARG A 12 -7.28 2.28 1.69
C ARG A 12 -5.75 2.20 1.85
N ILE A 13 -5.06 3.34 1.89
CA ILE A 13 -3.61 3.38 2.19
C ILE A 13 -3.35 2.85 3.62
N GLU A 14 -4.14 3.30 4.60
CA GLU A 14 -3.99 2.90 6.01
C GLU A 14 -4.27 1.41 6.24
N GLU A 15 -5.29 0.87 5.58
CA GLU A 15 -5.58 -0.57 5.62
C GLU A 15 -4.44 -1.38 5.00
N MET A 16 -3.91 -0.93 3.86
CA MET A 16 -2.79 -1.59 3.21
C MET A 16 -1.51 -1.52 4.06
N ASP A 17 -1.24 -0.39 4.70
CA ASP A 17 -0.12 -0.26 5.65
C ASP A 17 -0.24 -1.25 6.81
N THR A 18 -1.47 -1.42 7.34
CA THR A 18 -1.75 -2.41 8.39
C THR A 18 -1.49 -3.84 7.90
N THR A 19 -1.96 -4.19 6.70
CA THR A 19 -1.70 -5.50 6.08
C THR A 19 -0.20 -5.74 5.90
N LEU A 20 0.55 -4.75 5.39
CA LEU A 20 2.00 -4.86 5.22
C LEU A 20 2.75 -4.93 6.55
N ALA A 21 2.26 -4.29 7.61
CA ALA A 21 2.82 -4.41 8.95
C ALA A 21 2.68 -5.84 9.50
N VAL A 22 1.50 -6.46 9.33
CA VAL A 22 1.28 -7.87 9.71
C VAL A 22 2.16 -8.80 8.87
N ALA A 23 2.22 -8.59 7.56
CA ALA A 23 3.09 -9.31 6.64
C ALA A 23 4.56 -9.26 7.08
N THR A 24 5.05 -8.07 7.44
CA THR A 24 6.42 -7.86 7.92
C THR A 24 6.68 -8.63 9.21
N ALA A 25 5.74 -8.61 10.16
CA ALA A 25 5.88 -9.34 11.41
C ALA A 25 5.92 -10.86 11.21
N LEU A 26 5.11 -11.39 10.30
CA LEU A 26 5.10 -12.80 9.93
C LEU A 26 6.38 -13.22 9.22
N ALA A 27 6.87 -12.41 8.27
CA ALA A 27 8.14 -12.64 7.60
C ALA A 27 9.31 -12.66 8.59
N ALA A 28 9.35 -11.70 9.52
CA ALA A 28 10.36 -11.65 10.58
C ALA A 28 10.32 -12.87 11.52
N ALA A 29 9.14 -13.49 11.70
CA ALA A 29 8.96 -14.72 12.46
C ALA A 29 9.26 -15.99 11.64
N GLY A 30 9.75 -15.87 10.40
CA GLY A 30 10.04 -17.00 9.52
C GLY A 30 8.79 -17.78 9.08
N ARG A 31 7.63 -17.12 9.09
CA ARG A 31 6.35 -17.75 8.71
C ARG A 31 6.12 -17.61 7.21
N TRP A 32 5.45 -18.61 6.64
CA TRP A 32 4.96 -18.54 5.27
C TRP A 32 4.00 -17.36 5.13
N LEU A 33 4.13 -16.64 4.03
CA LEU A 33 3.32 -15.48 3.70
C LEU A 33 2.66 -15.71 2.35
N ASP A 34 1.34 -15.56 2.32
CA ASP A 34 0.62 -15.44 1.06
C ASP A 34 0.45 -13.97 0.72
N LEU A 35 0.98 -13.57 -0.43
CA LEU A 35 0.92 -12.20 -0.97
C LEU A 35 0.11 -12.15 -2.26
N GLU A 36 -0.66 -13.21 -2.56
CA GLU A 36 -1.56 -13.24 -3.71
C GLU A 36 -2.50 -12.03 -3.68
N GLY A 37 -2.69 -11.39 -4.84
CA GLY A 37 -3.54 -10.21 -4.99
C GLY A 37 -2.92 -8.87 -4.57
N LEU A 38 -1.76 -8.84 -3.90
CA LEU A 38 -1.11 -7.59 -3.47
C LEU A 38 -0.79 -6.66 -4.64
N GLU A 39 -0.28 -7.20 -5.75
CA GLU A 39 0.02 -6.42 -6.96
C GLU A 39 -1.24 -5.77 -7.54
N GLU A 40 -2.35 -6.49 -7.59
CA GLU A 40 -3.61 -5.96 -8.10
C GLU A 40 -4.17 -4.88 -7.18
N GLU A 41 -4.10 -5.07 -5.86
CA GLU A 41 -4.53 -4.07 -4.88
C GLU A 41 -3.69 -2.80 -4.97
N MET A 42 -2.37 -2.92 -5.08
CA MET A 42 -1.49 -1.76 -5.28
C MET A 42 -1.75 -1.07 -6.62
N THR A 43 -2.00 -1.84 -7.68
CA THR A 43 -2.35 -1.27 -8.99
C THR A 43 -3.65 -0.47 -8.90
N ARG A 44 -4.68 -1.01 -8.24
CA ARG A 44 -5.96 -0.30 -8.01
C ARG A 44 -5.75 0.97 -7.18
N LEU A 45 -4.96 0.91 -6.12
CA LEU A 45 -4.68 2.05 -5.26
C LEU A 45 -3.91 3.16 -6.01
N CYS A 46 -2.83 2.80 -6.70
CA CYS A 46 -2.07 3.73 -7.53
C CYS A 46 -2.94 4.36 -8.61
N GLY A 47 -3.78 3.56 -9.28
CA GLY A 47 -4.74 4.05 -10.26
C GLY A 47 -5.73 5.06 -9.67
N ALA A 48 -6.25 4.81 -8.46
CA ALA A 48 -7.15 5.73 -7.77
C ALA A 48 -6.47 7.07 -7.44
N VAL A 49 -5.22 7.04 -6.97
CA VAL A 49 -4.43 8.26 -6.70
C VAL A 49 -4.17 9.05 -7.98
N LEU A 50 -3.84 8.38 -9.08
CA LEU A 50 -3.59 9.02 -10.38
C LEU A 50 -4.83 9.70 -10.96
N MET A 51 -6.03 9.35 -10.49
CA MET A 51 -7.29 9.94 -10.93
C MET A 51 -7.78 11.10 -10.07
N LEU A 52 -7.05 11.45 -9.01
CA LEU A 52 -7.35 12.63 -8.20
C LEU A 52 -6.92 13.93 -8.90
N PRO A 53 -7.62 15.04 -8.63
CA PRO A 53 -7.08 16.38 -8.89
C PRO A 53 -5.69 16.55 -8.29
N GLN A 54 -4.83 17.35 -8.93
CA GLN A 54 -3.43 17.48 -8.53
C GLN A 54 -3.24 17.91 -7.06
N ALA A 55 -4.10 18.79 -6.55
CA ALA A 55 -4.04 19.26 -5.16
C ALA A 55 -4.30 18.11 -4.18
N ASP A 56 -5.35 17.33 -4.42
CA ASP A 56 -5.77 16.21 -3.60
C ASP A 56 -4.74 15.07 -3.65
N GLY A 57 -4.22 14.77 -4.84
CA GLY A 57 -3.14 13.79 -5.01
C GLY A 57 -1.83 14.19 -4.32
N ARG A 58 -1.49 15.49 -4.29
CA ARG A 58 -0.31 15.98 -3.55
C ARG A 58 -0.43 15.76 -2.05
N ALA A 59 -1.63 15.90 -1.49
CA ALA A 59 -1.87 15.68 -0.07
C ALA A 59 -1.61 14.23 0.35
N LEU A 60 -1.74 13.26 -0.56
CA LEU A 60 -1.49 11.84 -0.29
C LEU A 60 -0.01 11.43 -0.39
N ARG A 61 0.89 12.30 -0.87
CA ARG A 61 2.32 11.95 -1.05
C ARG A 61 2.99 11.37 0.20
N PRO A 62 2.83 11.94 1.40
CA PRO A 62 3.49 11.38 2.59
C PRO A 62 3.01 9.96 2.89
N ALA A 63 1.70 9.70 2.74
CA ALA A 63 1.11 8.39 2.97
C ALA A 63 1.60 7.35 1.94
N MET A 64 1.64 7.73 0.66
CA MET A 64 2.18 6.87 -0.41
C MET A 64 3.68 6.57 -0.22
N ALA A 65 4.46 7.55 0.23
CA ALA A 65 5.89 7.35 0.51
C ALA A 65 6.11 6.39 1.69
N GLY A 66 5.30 6.49 2.75
CA GLY A 66 5.32 5.55 3.87
C GLY A 66 4.99 4.12 3.43
N LEU A 67 3.96 3.98 2.58
CA LEU A 67 3.56 2.68 2.04
C LEU A 67 4.67 2.03 1.19
N LEU A 68 5.32 2.83 0.34
CA LEU A 68 6.46 2.37 -0.46
C LEU A 68 7.62 1.89 0.41
N ALA A 69 8.01 2.69 1.42
CA ALA A 69 9.09 2.32 2.34
C ALA A 69 8.78 1.00 3.07
N ARG A 70 7.50 0.76 3.39
CA ARG A 70 7.07 -0.50 4.03
C ARG A 70 7.13 -1.70 3.10
N LEU A 71 6.72 -1.54 1.84
CA LEU A 71 6.90 -2.56 0.79
C LEU A 71 8.38 -2.90 0.59
N GLU A 72 9.25 -1.89 0.51
CA GLU A 72 10.69 -2.08 0.36
C GLU A 72 11.28 -2.83 1.55
N GLY A 73 10.86 -2.50 2.78
CA GLY A 73 11.23 -3.21 3.99
C GLY A 73 10.79 -4.67 3.99
N LEU A 74 9.55 -4.95 3.57
CA LEU A 74 9.06 -6.33 3.43
C LEU A 74 9.86 -7.09 2.37
N ALA A 75 10.07 -6.51 1.19
CA ALA A 75 10.84 -7.13 0.12
C ALA A 75 12.27 -7.47 0.54
N ALA A 76 12.90 -6.64 1.37
CA ALA A 76 14.22 -6.90 1.93
C ALA A 76 14.23 -8.03 2.99
N ALA A 77 13.11 -8.26 3.67
CA ALA A 77 12.95 -9.29 4.69
C ALA A 77 12.58 -10.68 4.12
N LEU A 78 12.07 -10.73 2.87
CA LEU A 78 11.71 -11.98 2.22
C LEU A 78 12.97 -12.74 1.76
N PRO A 79 13.00 -14.08 1.91
CA PRO A 79 14.06 -14.90 1.33
C PRO A 79 14.04 -14.80 -0.20
N ARG A 80 15.24 -14.78 -0.81
CA ARG A 80 15.41 -14.76 -2.28
C ARG A 80 15.31 -16.13 -2.89
#